data_AF-A0A6B3GMD7-F1
#
_entry.id   AF-A0A6B3GMD7-F1
#
_cell.length_a   1.000
_cell.length_b   1.000
_cell.length_c   1.000
_cell.angle_alpha   90.00
_cell.angle_beta   90.00
_cell.angle_gamma   90.00
#
_symmetry.space_group_name_H-M   'P 1'
#
loop_
_entity.id
_entity.type
_entity.pdbx_description
1 polymer ?
#
loop_
_entity_poly.entity_id
_entity_poly.type
_entity_poly.pdbx_seq_one_letter_code
_entity_poly.pdbx_strand_id
1 'polypeptide(L)' 'GSDKGVGLGLSIARSVARAHGGRIIAEPREGGGLVMRVTLPV' A
#
# COMPACT_ATOMS: atom_id res chain seq x y z
N GLY A 1 -16.45 -19.81 -4.51
CA GLY A 1 -16.28 -18.35 -4.35
C GLY A 1 -14.90 -18.07 -3.84
N SER A 2 -14.05 -17.51 -4.68
CA SER A 2 -13.03 -16.51 -4.35
C SER A 2 -12.28 -16.30 -5.66
N ASP A 3 -12.68 -15.28 -6.40
CA ASP A 3 -11.82 -14.72 -7.44
C ASP A 3 -10.49 -14.40 -6.76
N LYS A 4 -9.46 -15.19 -7.07
CA LYS A 4 -8.10 -14.93 -6.60
C LYS A 4 -7.69 -13.60 -7.22
N GLY A 5 -7.91 -12.52 -6.50
CA GLY A 5 -7.45 -11.20 -6.89
C GLY A 5 -5.97 -11.29 -7.25
N VAL A 6 -5.61 -10.83 -8.44
CA VAL A 6 -4.26 -10.92 -9.02
C VAL A 6 -3.20 -10.10 -8.26
N GLY A 7 -3.50 -9.59 -7.06
CA GLY A 7 -2.54 -8.87 -6.22
C GLY A 7 -2.22 -7.44 -6.66
N LEU A 8 -3.07 -6.81 -7.49
CA LEU A 8 -2.79 -5.51 -8.10
C LEU A 8 -3.02 -4.30 -7.18
N GLY A 9 -3.75 -4.45 -6.08
CA GLY A 9 -4.14 -3.29 -5.24
C GLY A 9 -2.94 -2.48 -4.73
N LEU A 10 -1.89 -3.16 -4.24
CA LEU A 10 -0.70 -2.48 -3.71
C LEU A 10 0.17 -1.86 -4.80
N SER A 11 0.28 -2.50 -5.98
CA SER A 11 1.06 -1.95 -7.08
C SER A 11 0.41 -0.67 -7.63
N ILE A 12 -0.92 -0.66 -7.77
CA ILE A 12 -1.69 0.53 -8.17
C ILE A 12 -1.51 1.64 -7.14
N ALA A 13 -1.76 1.37 -5.86
CA ALA A 13 -1.63 2.36 -4.80
C ALA A 13 -0.21 2.97 -4.75
N ARG A 14 0.83 2.12 -4.88
CA ARG A 14 2.23 2.58 -4.93
C ARG A 14 2.50 3.46 -6.16
N SER A 15 1.93 3.13 -7.31
CA SER A 15 2.04 3.95 -8.52
C SER A 15 1.41 5.33 -8.32
N VAL A 16 0.19 5.38 -7.76
CA VAL A 16 -0.51 6.63 -7.46
C VAL A 16 0.29 7.49 -6.48
N ALA A 17 0.74 6.94 -5.35
CA ALA A 17 1.51 7.71 -4.38
C ALA A 17 2.80 8.29 -5.00
N ARG A 18 3.53 7.50 -5.79
CA ARG A 18 4.74 7.96 -6.49
C ARG A 18 4.46 9.07 -7.49
N ALA A 19 3.36 8.98 -8.25
CA ALA A 19 2.96 10.01 -9.19
C ALA A 19 2.69 11.36 -8.52
N HIS A 20 2.29 11.35 -7.24
CA HIS A 20 2.08 12.55 -6.42
C HIS A 20 3.31 12.93 -5.57
N GLY A 21 4.51 12.41 -5.89
CA GLY A 21 5.73 12.68 -5.13
C GLY A 21 5.78 12.03 -3.74
N GLY A 22 4.85 11.12 -3.46
CA GLY A 22 4.71 10.43 -2.18
C GLY A 22 5.31 9.03 -2.14
N ARG A 23 5.05 8.34 -1.03
CA ARG A 23 5.56 7.00 -0.73
C ARG A 23 4.53 6.17 0.04
N ILE A 24 4.55 4.85 -0.19
CA ILE A 24 3.81 3.85 0.60
C ILE A 24 4.78 2.84 1.22
N ILE A 25 4.61 2.57 2.52
CA ILE A 25 5.31 1.54 3.30
C ILE A 25 4.27 0.58 3.87
N ALA A 26 4.58 -0.70 3.84
CA ALA A 26 3.78 -1.79 4.39
C ALA A 26 4.66 -2.60 5.33
N GLU A 27 4.28 -2.70 6.60
CA GLU A 27 5.09 -3.39 7.62
C GLU A 27 4.21 -4.18 8.59
N PRO A 28 4.66 -5.37 9.05
CA PRO A 28 3.94 -6.12 10.05
C PRO A 28 3.85 -5.32 11.35
N ARG A 29 2.68 -5.32 11.99
CA ARG A 29 2.48 -4.66 13.28
C ARG A 29 2.91 -5.58 14.42
N GLU A 30 3.56 -5.02 15.44
CA GLU A 30 3.73 -5.71 16.71
C GLU A 30 2.35 -6.10 17.29
N GLY A 31 2.17 -7.36 17.65
CA GLY A 31 0.87 -7.93 18.03
C GLY A 31 -0.01 -8.37 16.84
N GLY A 32 0.56 -8.47 15.63
CA GLY A 32 -0.09 -9.04 14.46
C GLY A 32 -0.88 -8.03 13.61
N GLY A 33 -1.10 -8.41 12.35
CA GLY A 33 -1.70 -7.54 11.35
C GLY A 33 -0.67 -6.68 10.62
N LEU A 34 -1.16 -5.63 9.95
CA LEU A 34 -0.39 -4.83 9.00
C LEU A 34 -0.56 -3.34 9.31
N VAL A 35 0.54 -2.60 9.31
CA VAL A 35 0.54 -1.14 9.27
C VAL A 35 0.88 -0.68 7.87
N MET A 36 0.04 0.19 7.32
CA MET A 36 0.26 0.87 6.04
C MET A 36 0.47 2.35 6.31
N ARG A 37 1.58 2.90 5.82
CA ARG A 37 1.89 4.35 5.90
C ARG A 37 1.97 4.94 4.51
N VAL A 38 1.23 6.02 4.29
CA VAL A 38 1.28 6.84 3.08
C VAL A 38 1.73 8.24 3.45
N THR A 39 2.70 8.77 2.71
CA THR A 39 3.18 10.14 2.87
C THR A 39 3.06 10.86 1.54
N LEU A 40 2.53 12.08 1.55
CA LEU A 40 2.40 12.97 0.40
C LEU A 40 3.04 14.33 0.72
N PRO A 41 3.61 15.03 -0.26
CA PRO A 41 3.98 16.45 -0.13
C PRO A 41 2.76 17.32 0.21
N VAL A 42 3.00 18.45 0.90
CA VAL A 42 1.97 19.48 1.23
C VAL A 42 1.84 20.55 0.16
#